data_AF-A0A2N2CLG4-F1
#
_entry.id   AF-A0A2N2CLG4-F1
#
_cell.length_a   1.000
_cell.length_b   1.000
_cell.length_c   1.000
_cell.angle_alpha   90.00
_cell.angle_beta   90.00
_cell.angle_gamma   90.00
#
_symmetry.space_group_name_H-M   'P 1'
#
loop_
_entity.id
_entity.type
_entity.pdbx_description
1 polymer ?
#
loop_
_entity_poly.entity_id
_entity_poly.type
_entity_poly.pdbx_seq_one_letter_code
_entity_poly.pdbx_strand_id
1 'polypeptide(L)'
;MNKKSEPTNFNKSRRFNFALTWADVNDRPYRQEIVDLANKIGRTKAGTSREVIPFGPEYYALAPILDPFQAKIAMYLEFRKKLSVKAVAAAAGEPHDQVTAALEYIAWAGVAFVNTVDGVDLYWQDIFVPGHLELINNNKELVAKHPEVAEAFYYFGGKKGPMAAGIMPIGSGPMRVLPIERAIDGNSKKVTYEEVSHHLDQASVFSVSDCSCRTSREAMGEGCGHLKEEMCIQ
;
A
#
# COMPACT_ATOMS: atom_id res chain seq x y z
N MET A 1 -0.57 -15.35 -29.74
CA MET A 1 -2.04 -15.29 -29.88
C MET A 1 -2.58 -14.37 -28.79
N ASN A 2 -2.91 -13.13 -29.14
CA ASN A 2 -3.61 -12.23 -28.22
C ASN A 2 -5.00 -12.81 -27.96
N LYS A 3 -5.19 -13.45 -26.79
CA LYS A 3 -6.54 -13.72 -26.30
C LYS A 3 -7.19 -12.35 -26.19
N LYS A 4 -8.23 -12.09 -26.99
CA LYS A 4 -9.15 -10.98 -26.75
C LYS A 4 -9.63 -11.13 -25.30
N SER A 5 -9.16 -10.26 -24.42
CA SER A 5 -9.70 -10.17 -23.06
C SER A 5 -11.08 -9.54 -23.22
N GLU A 6 -12.13 -10.29 -22.91
CA GLU A 6 -13.46 -9.69 -22.74
C GLU A 6 -13.46 -8.87 -21.44
N PRO A 7 -14.18 -7.75 -21.38
CA PRO A 7 -14.36 -7.00 -20.14
C PRO A 7 -14.87 -7.94 -19.04
N THR A 8 -14.22 -7.90 -17.90
CA THR A 8 -14.64 -8.67 -16.73
C THR A 8 -15.86 -7.97 -16.11
N ASN A 9 -16.87 -8.73 -15.68
CA ASN A 9 -17.95 -8.20 -14.84
C ASN A 9 -17.49 -7.98 -13.39
N PHE A 10 -16.19 -7.73 -13.18
CA PHE A 10 -15.57 -7.51 -11.88
C PHE A 10 -15.66 -6.04 -11.50
N ASN A 11 -16.76 -5.34 -11.82
CA ASN A 11 -17.01 -4.10 -11.10
C ASN A 11 -17.54 -4.47 -9.70
N LYS A 12 -16.62 -4.80 -8.80
CA LYS A 12 -16.96 -5.19 -7.43
C LYS A 12 -17.36 -3.99 -6.57
N SER A 13 -16.97 -2.79 -6.96
CA SER A 13 -17.37 -1.56 -6.28
C SER A 13 -18.69 -1.07 -6.84
N ARG A 14 -19.56 -0.57 -5.96
CA ARG A 14 -20.79 0.11 -6.35
C ARG A 14 -20.56 1.59 -6.67
N ARG A 15 -19.37 2.12 -6.34
CA ARG A 15 -19.04 3.54 -6.38
C ARG A 15 -17.98 3.88 -7.42
N PHE A 16 -16.99 3.01 -7.63
CA PHE A 16 -15.85 3.27 -8.51
C PHE A 16 -15.72 2.20 -9.58
N ASN A 17 -15.48 2.61 -10.82
CA ASN A 17 -15.33 1.68 -11.93
C ASN A 17 -13.89 1.14 -12.00
N PHE A 18 -13.60 0.13 -11.16
CA PHE A 18 -12.29 -0.54 -11.13
C PHE A 18 -12.06 -1.37 -12.39
N ALA A 19 -10.80 -1.40 -12.85
CA ALA A 19 -10.35 -2.25 -13.93
C ALA A 19 -9.42 -3.35 -13.38
N LEU A 20 -9.61 -4.58 -13.83
CA LEU A 20 -8.69 -5.69 -13.56
C LEU A 20 -7.89 -6.12 -14.78
N THR A 21 -8.37 -5.77 -15.96
CA THR A 21 -7.79 -6.11 -17.25
C THR A 21 -7.73 -4.88 -18.14
N TRP A 22 -6.87 -4.93 -19.16
CA TRP A 22 -6.81 -3.87 -20.18
C TRP A 22 -8.14 -3.66 -20.91
N ALA A 23 -8.97 -4.69 -21.05
CA ALA A 23 -10.31 -4.53 -21.62
C ALA A 23 -11.26 -3.72 -20.71
N ASP A 24 -11.09 -3.80 -19.38
CA ASP A 24 -11.90 -3.01 -18.44
C ASP A 24 -11.53 -1.53 -18.47
N VAL A 25 -10.30 -1.19 -18.89
CA VAL A 25 -9.85 0.19 -19.03
C VAL A 25 -10.72 0.92 -20.06
N ASN A 26 -11.08 0.23 -21.16
CA ASN A 26 -11.72 0.83 -22.34
C ASN A 26 -10.90 2.03 -22.85
N ASP A 27 -11.55 3.06 -23.40
CA ASP A 27 -10.91 4.28 -23.91
C ASP A 27 -10.78 5.39 -22.84
N ARG A 28 -10.83 5.03 -21.55
CA ARG A 28 -10.76 6.03 -20.47
C ARG A 28 -9.36 6.65 -20.39
N PRO A 29 -9.22 7.99 -20.37
CA PRO A 29 -7.92 8.63 -20.25
C PRO A 29 -7.34 8.37 -18.86
N TYR A 30 -6.07 7.95 -18.80
CA TYR A 30 -5.37 7.67 -17.54
C TYR A 30 -3.97 8.27 -17.53
N ARG A 31 -3.39 8.39 -16.34
CA ARG A 31 -2.05 8.95 -16.10
C ARG A 31 -0.99 7.88 -16.21
N GLN A 32 -0.21 7.89 -17.29
CA GLN A 32 0.82 6.86 -17.54
C GLN A 32 1.90 6.86 -16.44
N GLU A 33 2.28 8.03 -15.93
CA GLU A 33 3.29 8.16 -14.88
C GLU A 33 2.89 7.46 -13.57
N ILE A 34 1.58 7.36 -13.29
CA ILE A 34 1.08 6.63 -12.13
C ILE A 34 1.14 5.11 -12.36
N VAL A 35 0.84 4.65 -13.58
CA VAL A 35 0.98 3.23 -13.94
C VAL A 35 2.43 2.79 -13.85
N ASP A 36 3.36 3.63 -14.30
CA ASP A 36 4.79 3.37 -14.25
C ASP A 36 5.29 3.33 -12.79
N LEU A 37 4.88 4.28 -11.96
CA LEU A 37 5.18 4.29 -10.52
C LEU A 37 4.61 3.07 -9.80
N ALA A 38 3.36 2.71 -10.09
CA ALA A 38 2.74 1.53 -9.51
C ALA A 38 3.45 0.24 -9.94
N ASN A 39 3.89 0.14 -11.20
CA ASN A 39 4.70 -1.00 -11.66
C ASN A 39 6.06 -1.05 -10.94
N LYS A 40 6.72 0.10 -10.75
CA LYS A 40 7.98 0.20 -10.00
C LYS A 40 7.81 -0.30 -8.56
N ILE A 41 6.83 0.22 -7.82
CA ILE A 41 6.54 -0.17 -6.43
C ILE A 41 6.14 -1.65 -6.35
N GLY A 42 5.25 -2.09 -7.24
CA GLY A 42 4.78 -3.48 -7.33
C GLY A 42 5.83 -4.46 -7.84
N ARG A 43 7.00 -3.98 -8.30
CA ARG A 43 8.06 -4.75 -8.96
C ARG A 43 7.55 -5.57 -10.15
N THR A 44 6.64 -4.99 -10.91
CA THR A 44 6.06 -5.55 -12.13
C THR A 44 6.60 -4.80 -13.36
N LYS A 45 6.32 -5.33 -14.55
CA LYS A 45 6.80 -4.75 -15.81
C LYS A 45 5.64 -4.63 -16.79
N ALA A 46 5.66 -3.56 -17.58
CA ALA A 46 4.69 -3.35 -18.64
C ALA A 46 4.68 -4.52 -19.64
N GLY A 47 3.51 -4.86 -20.16
CA GLY A 47 3.30 -5.98 -21.09
C GLY A 47 3.40 -7.37 -20.47
N THR A 48 3.57 -7.49 -19.14
CA THR A 48 3.53 -8.79 -18.45
C THR A 48 2.13 -9.06 -17.90
N SER A 49 1.81 -10.32 -17.63
CA SER A 49 0.54 -10.69 -16.98
C SER A 49 0.32 -10.09 -15.59
N ARG A 50 1.36 -9.49 -14.99
CA ARG A 50 1.33 -8.86 -13.67
C ARG A 50 1.39 -7.33 -13.76
N GLU A 51 1.42 -6.77 -14.96
CA GLU A 51 1.38 -5.33 -15.18
C GLU A 51 0.24 -4.68 -14.39
N VAL A 52 0.53 -3.50 -13.83
CA VAL A 52 -0.50 -2.67 -13.23
C VAL A 52 -1.45 -2.17 -14.30
N ILE A 53 -2.74 -2.38 -14.08
CA ILE A 53 -3.80 -1.93 -14.97
C ILE A 53 -4.25 -0.54 -14.52
N PRO A 54 -4.38 0.44 -15.44
CA PRO A 54 -5.00 1.74 -15.15
C PRO A 54 -6.39 1.55 -14.52
N PHE A 55 -6.77 2.38 -13.55
CA PHE A 55 -8.00 2.20 -12.77
C PHE A 55 -8.08 0.87 -11.97
N GLY A 56 -6.99 0.12 -11.88
CA GLY A 56 -6.87 -0.97 -10.94
C GLY A 56 -6.60 -0.47 -9.51
N PRO A 57 -6.62 -1.38 -8.52
CA PRO A 57 -6.34 -1.04 -7.13
C PRO A 57 -5.00 -0.31 -6.94
N GLU A 58 -3.92 -0.80 -7.57
CA GLU A 58 -2.60 -0.18 -7.47
C GLU A 58 -2.57 1.24 -8.06
N TYR A 59 -3.38 1.52 -9.08
CA TYR A 59 -3.49 2.84 -9.71
C TYR A 59 -4.30 3.80 -8.82
N TYR A 60 -5.48 3.39 -8.36
CA TYR A 60 -6.34 4.24 -7.52
C TYR A 60 -5.75 4.52 -6.14
N ALA A 61 -4.82 3.68 -5.66
CA ALA A 61 -4.07 3.97 -4.45
C ALA A 61 -3.11 5.18 -4.60
N LEU A 62 -2.76 5.58 -5.83
CA LEU A 62 -1.74 6.61 -6.09
C LEU A 62 -2.26 7.79 -6.90
N ALA A 63 -3.08 7.55 -7.92
CA ALA A 63 -3.54 8.56 -8.86
C ALA A 63 -4.28 9.75 -8.24
N PRO A 64 -5.19 9.58 -7.27
CA PRO A 64 -5.92 10.71 -6.70
C PRO A 64 -5.07 11.52 -5.70
N ILE A 65 -4.01 10.92 -5.15
CA ILE A 65 -3.23 11.53 -4.06
C ILE A 65 -1.89 12.13 -4.52
N LEU A 66 -1.44 11.89 -5.74
CA LEU A 66 -0.16 12.43 -6.24
C LEU A 66 -0.37 13.40 -7.39
N ASP A 67 0.25 14.58 -7.34
CA ASP A 67 0.40 15.42 -8.52
C ASP A 67 1.50 14.87 -9.48
N PRO A 68 1.66 15.43 -10.70
CA PRO A 68 2.68 14.96 -11.63
C PRO A 68 4.12 15.11 -11.14
N PHE A 69 4.42 16.16 -10.37
CA PHE A 69 5.75 16.39 -9.81
C PHE A 69 6.07 15.39 -8.70
N GLN A 70 5.14 15.15 -7.79
CA GLN A 70 5.25 14.15 -6.73
C GLN A 70 5.40 12.74 -7.31
N ALA A 71 4.62 12.39 -8.34
CA ALA A 71 4.78 11.12 -9.05
C ALA A 71 6.18 10.99 -9.69
N LYS A 72 6.68 12.07 -10.31
CA LYS A 72 8.06 12.13 -10.83
C LYS A 72 9.09 11.94 -9.73
N ILE A 73 8.99 12.65 -8.61
CA ILE A 73 9.95 12.53 -7.50
C ILE A 73 9.93 11.12 -6.89
N ALA A 74 8.74 10.53 -6.72
CA ALA A 74 8.59 9.16 -6.22
C ALA A 74 9.30 8.11 -7.11
N MET A 75 9.46 8.36 -8.42
CA MET A 75 10.20 7.47 -9.32
C MET A 75 11.71 7.38 -9.02
N TYR A 76 12.26 8.39 -8.35
CA TYR A 76 13.68 8.43 -7.94
C TYR A 76 13.95 7.74 -6.60
N LEU A 77 12.90 7.36 -5.86
CA LEU A 77 13.06 6.51 -4.68
C LEU A 77 13.42 5.08 -5.07
N GLU A 78 14.04 4.35 -4.13
CA GLU A 78 14.53 3.00 -4.37
C GLU A 78 13.93 2.00 -3.38
N PHE A 79 13.82 0.75 -3.83
CA PHE A 79 13.27 -0.35 -3.03
C PHE A 79 14.22 -0.66 -1.86
N ARG A 80 13.77 -0.37 -0.63
CA ARG A 80 14.49 -0.60 0.63
C ARG A 80 15.88 0.03 0.71
N LYS A 81 16.16 1.03 -0.12
CA LYS A 81 17.40 1.79 -0.07
C LYS A 81 17.07 3.22 0.35
N LYS A 82 17.59 3.58 1.51
CA LYS A 82 17.44 4.89 2.15
C LYS A 82 18.20 5.95 1.35
N LEU A 83 17.49 6.97 0.89
CA LEU A 83 18.04 8.09 0.11
C LEU A 83 17.75 9.41 0.83
N SER A 84 18.73 10.31 0.89
CA SER A 84 18.49 11.67 1.38
C SER A 84 17.84 12.54 0.32
N VAL A 85 17.19 13.63 0.75
CA VAL A 85 16.63 14.65 -0.16
C VAL A 85 17.68 15.12 -1.18
N LYS A 86 18.91 15.38 -0.74
CA LYS A 86 20.03 15.79 -1.62
C LYS A 86 20.31 14.77 -2.72
N ALA A 87 20.30 13.47 -2.41
CA ALA A 87 20.55 12.42 -3.40
C ALA A 87 19.41 12.33 -4.41
N VAL A 88 18.16 12.42 -3.94
CA VAL A 88 16.97 12.42 -4.81
C VAL A 88 16.96 13.66 -5.70
N ALA A 89 17.23 14.84 -5.16
CA ALA A 89 17.26 16.10 -5.92
C ALA A 89 18.33 16.09 -7.01
N ALA A 90 19.54 15.59 -6.70
CA ALA A 90 20.61 15.44 -7.67
C ALA A 90 20.24 14.45 -8.79
N ALA A 91 19.60 13.33 -8.45
CA ALA A 91 19.16 12.34 -9.43
C ALA A 91 17.99 12.85 -10.30
N ALA A 92 17.07 13.62 -9.70
CA ALA A 92 15.92 14.19 -10.38
C ALA A 92 16.28 15.41 -11.25
N GLY A 93 17.40 16.07 -10.97
CA GLY A 93 17.77 17.33 -11.58
C GLY A 93 16.84 18.47 -11.17
N GLU A 94 16.28 18.41 -9.97
CA GLU A 94 15.26 19.34 -9.46
C GLU A 94 15.77 20.15 -8.25
N PRO A 95 15.23 21.36 -7.99
CA PRO A 95 15.64 22.17 -6.85
C PRO A 95 15.40 21.45 -5.52
N HIS A 96 16.37 21.56 -4.61
CA HIS A 96 16.33 20.90 -3.30
C HIS A 96 15.01 21.15 -2.56
N ASP A 97 14.56 22.40 -2.46
CA ASP A 97 13.37 22.75 -1.68
C ASP A 97 12.07 22.19 -2.26
N GLN A 98 11.97 22.10 -3.60
CA GLN A 98 10.83 21.48 -4.25
C GLN A 98 10.81 19.96 -3.98
N VAL A 99 11.99 19.33 -4.03
CA VAL A 99 12.14 17.90 -3.74
C VAL A 99 11.86 17.60 -2.27
N THR A 100 12.28 18.47 -1.34
CA THR A 100 11.94 18.38 0.08
C THR A 100 10.43 18.37 0.27
N ALA A 101 9.73 19.39 -0.22
CA ALA A 101 8.28 19.50 -0.07
C ALA A 101 7.54 18.32 -0.71
N ALA A 102 8.00 17.83 -1.87
CA ALA A 102 7.44 16.65 -2.50
C ALA A 102 7.66 15.39 -1.67
N LEU A 103 8.88 15.15 -1.15
CA LEU A 103 9.19 13.97 -0.33
C LEU A 103 8.45 13.98 1.00
N GLU A 104 8.34 15.13 1.66
CA GLU A 104 7.53 15.30 2.86
C GLU A 104 6.07 14.91 2.62
N TYR A 105 5.48 15.39 1.53
CA TYR A 105 4.11 15.02 1.16
C TYR A 105 3.99 13.54 0.80
N ILE A 106 4.91 12.99 -0.01
CA ILE A 106 4.88 11.57 -0.43
C ILE A 106 4.98 10.66 0.81
N ALA A 107 5.81 11.02 1.79
CA ALA A 107 5.92 10.28 3.05
C ALA A 107 4.66 10.42 3.91
N TRP A 108 4.13 11.64 4.08
CA TRP A 108 2.86 11.88 4.78
C TRP A 108 1.69 11.13 4.14
N ALA A 109 1.67 11.05 2.81
CA ALA A 109 0.67 10.31 2.04
C ALA A 109 0.84 8.78 2.12
N GLY A 110 1.91 8.28 2.74
CA GLY A 110 2.21 6.86 2.88
C GLY A 110 2.80 6.21 1.62
N VAL A 111 3.15 6.98 0.59
CA VAL A 111 3.73 6.50 -0.69
C VAL A 111 5.27 6.30 -0.61
N ALA A 112 5.86 6.79 0.48
CA ALA A 112 7.24 6.51 0.87
C ALA A 112 7.33 6.35 2.37
N PHE A 113 8.36 5.65 2.81
CA PHE A 113 8.77 5.61 4.20
C PHE A 113 9.81 6.70 4.44
N VAL A 114 9.81 7.24 5.65
CA VAL A 114 10.82 8.21 6.11
C VAL A 114 11.38 7.76 7.47
N ASN A 115 12.66 8.00 7.67
CA ASN A 115 13.31 7.86 8.97
C ASN A 115 14.45 8.86 9.07
N THR A 116 14.56 9.52 10.22
CA THR A 116 15.64 10.46 10.52
C THR A 116 16.82 9.70 11.11
N VAL A 117 17.96 9.71 10.42
CA VAL A 117 19.22 9.12 10.89
C VAL A 117 20.25 10.23 11.00
N ASP A 118 20.82 10.41 12.18
CA ASP A 118 21.81 11.47 12.47
C ASP A 118 21.32 12.88 12.07
N GLY A 119 20.03 13.15 12.28
CA GLY A 119 19.39 14.44 11.94
C GLY A 119 19.08 14.63 10.46
N VAL A 120 19.21 13.60 9.63
CA VAL A 120 18.91 13.64 8.20
C VAL A 120 17.75 12.70 7.87
N ASP A 121 16.71 13.25 7.24
CA ASP A 121 15.60 12.44 6.75
C ASP A 121 16.00 11.62 5.53
N LEU A 122 15.75 10.32 5.63
CA LEU A 122 16.02 9.34 4.60
C LEU A 122 14.72 8.70 4.14
N TYR A 123 14.53 8.66 2.83
CA TYR A 123 13.31 8.21 2.17
C TYR A 123 13.55 6.94 1.36
N TRP A 124 12.59 6.02 1.35
CA TRP A 124 12.62 4.81 0.53
C TRP A 124 11.21 4.29 0.24
N GLN A 125 11.10 3.29 -0.64
CA GLN A 125 9.85 2.59 -0.91
C GLN A 125 9.98 1.10 -0.57
N ASP A 126 8.88 0.48 -0.16
CA ASP A 126 8.75 -0.97 -0.10
C ASP A 126 7.71 -1.46 -1.13
N ILE A 127 7.52 -2.77 -1.25
CA ILE A 127 6.50 -3.33 -2.13
C ILE A 127 5.10 -3.07 -1.57
N PHE A 128 4.07 -2.99 -2.43
CA PHE A 128 2.68 -2.72 -2.01
C PHE A 128 2.19 -3.59 -0.83
N VAL A 129 2.59 -4.86 -0.81
CA VAL A 129 2.36 -5.79 0.32
C VAL A 129 3.65 -6.53 0.67
N PRO A 130 4.00 -6.63 1.98
CA PRO A 130 3.22 -6.16 3.14
C PRO A 130 3.42 -4.67 3.46
N GLY A 131 2.36 -3.99 3.92
CA GLY A 131 2.44 -2.72 4.66
C GLY A 131 2.37 -1.41 3.89
N HIS A 132 2.87 -1.30 2.65
CA HIS A 132 2.93 0.00 1.96
C HIS A 132 1.54 0.57 1.63
N LEU A 133 0.62 -0.22 1.05
CA LEU A 133 -0.76 0.26 0.82
C LEU A 133 -1.53 0.54 2.12
N GLU A 134 -1.16 -0.13 3.20
CA GLU A 134 -1.76 0.10 4.52
C GLU A 134 -1.40 1.49 5.06
N LEU A 135 -0.14 1.94 4.88
CA LEU A 135 0.26 3.30 5.27
C LEU A 135 -0.55 4.38 4.53
N ILE A 136 -0.79 4.19 3.23
CA ILE A 136 -1.62 5.11 2.45
C ILE A 136 -3.06 5.14 2.99
N ASN A 137 -3.64 3.96 3.24
CA ASN A 137 -5.02 3.82 3.72
C ASN A 137 -5.21 4.24 5.18
N ASN A 138 -4.16 4.26 5.99
CA ASN A 138 -4.21 4.72 7.39
C ASN A 138 -4.25 6.24 7.50
N ASN A 139 -3.92 6.98 6.42
CA ASN A 139 -4.05 8.43 6.41
C ASN A 139 -5.54 8.83 6.32
N LYS A 140 -6.13 9.15 7.47
CA LYS A 140 -7.55 9.50 7.60
C LYS A 140 -7.95 10.70 6.77
N GLU A 141 -7.07 11.70 6.66
CA GLU A 141 -7.34 12.91 5.87
C GLU A 141 -7.41 12.60 4.38
N LEU A 142 -6.51 11.74 3.89
CA LEU A 142 -6.53 11.27 2.51
C LEU A 142 -7.76 10.42 2.23
N VAL A 143 -8.10 9.46 3.09
CA VAL A 143 -9.29 8.62 2.89
C VAL A 143 -10.59 9.43 2.92
N ALA A 144 -10.67 10.46 3.78
CA ALA A 144 -11.84 11.34 3.80
C ALA A 144 -12.01 12.13 2.49
N LYS A 145 -10.91 12.55 1.86
CA LYS A 145 -10.92 13.29 0.58
C LYS A 145 -11.04 12.36 -0.65
N HIS A 146 -10.44 11.18 -0.56
CA HIS A 146 -10.28 10.21 -1.64
C HIS A 146 -10.69 8.80 -1.16
N PRO A 147 -11.98 8.55 -0.90
CA PRO A 147 -12.46 7.25 -0.40
C PRO A 147 -12.16 6.08 -1.35
N GLU A 148 -11.92 6.35 -2.65
CA GLU A 148 -11.45 5.37 -3.63
C GLU A 148 -10.12 4.70 -3.22
N VAL A 149 -9.27 5.37 -2.44
CA VAL A 149 -8.01 4.82 -1.91
C VAL A 149 -8.28 3.66 -0.95
N ALA A 150 -9.28 3.80 -0.08
CA ALA A 150 -9.65 2.77 0.88
C ALA A 150 -10.33 1.58 0.20
N GLU A 151 -11.18 1.84 -0.79
CA GLU A 151 -11.74 0.77 -1.63
C GLU A 151 -10.65 0.04 -2.43
N ALA A 152 -9.67 0.78 -2.95
CA ALA A 152 -8.53 0.20 -3.66
C ALA A 152 -7.71 -0.73 -2.76
N PHE A 153 -7.44 -0.35 -1.50
CA PHE A 153 -6.79 -1.24 -0.53
C PHE A 153 -7.55 -2.57 -0.37
N TYR A 154 -8.87 -2.51 -0.18
CA TYR A 154 -9.71 -3.70 -0.04
C TYR A 154 -9.67 -4.60 -1.29
N TYR A 155 -9.85 -4.02 -2.48
CA TYR A 155 -9.84 -4.80 -3.72
C TYR A 155 -8.46 -5.32 -4.11
N PHE A 156 -7.39 -4.63 -3.71
CA PHE A 156 -6.02 -5.15 -3.88
C PHE A 156 -5.84 -6.47 -3.13
N GLY A 157 -6.30 -6.54 -1.88
CA GLY A 157 -6.29 -7.77 -1.08
C GLY A 157 -7.06 -8.90 -1.77
N GLY A 158 -8.24 -8.61 -2.32
CA GLY A 158 -9.03 -9.56 -3.09
C GLY A 158 -8.37 -10.01 -4.41
N LYS A 159 -7.57 -9.15 -5.05
CA LYS A 159 -6.82 -9.43 -6.28
C LYS A 159 -5.59 -10.30 -6.02
N LYS A 160 -4.81 -9.99 -4.99
CA LYS A 160 -3.52 -10.66 -4.70
C LYS A 160 -3.64 -11.86 -3.77
N GLY A 161 -4.61 -11.87 -2.85
CA GLY A 161 -4.80 -12.95 -1.89
C GLY A 161 -4.86 -14.35 -2.54
N PRO A 162 -5.69 -14.57 -3.58
CA PRO A 162 -5.74 -15.85 -4.27
C PRO A 162 -4.41 -16.27 -4.93
N MET A 163 -3.56 -15.31 -5.32
CA MET A 163 -2.25 -15.61 -5.92
C MET A 163 -1.23 -16.13 -4.90
N ALA A 164 -1.43 -15.86 -3.61
CA ALA A 164 -0.57 -16.35 -2.54
C ALA A 164 -0.95 -17.76 -2.05
N ALA A 165 -2.15 -18.24 -2.40
CA ALA A 165 -2.65 -19.55 -2.00
C ALA A 165 -1.76 -20.67 -2.57
N GLY A 166 -1.23 -21.53 -1.70
CA GLY A 166 -0.35 -22.65 -2.07
C GLY A 166 1.13 -22.29 -2.26
N ILE A 167 1.50 -21.01 -2.27
CA ILE A 167 2.91 -20.57 -2.27
C ILE A 167 3.41 -20.41 -0.83
N MET A 168 2.57 -19.85 0.05
CA MET A 168 2.90 -19.59 1.45
C MET A 168 2.56 -20.81 2.31
N PRO A 169 3.40 -21.18 3.29
CA PRO A 169 3.05 -22.19 4.28
C PRO A 169 1.75 -21.83 5.02
N ILE A 170 1.00 -22.85 5.45
CA ILE A 170 -0.21 -22.67 6.25
C ILE A 170 0.17 -21.94 7.55
N GLY A 171 -0.54 -20.85 7.85
CA GLY A 171 -0.27 -20.00 9.02
C GLY A 171 0.77 -18.89 8.80
N SER A 172 1.52 -18.93 7.69
CA SER A 172 2.54 -17.93 7.36
C SER A 172 2.08 -16.90 6.34
N GLY A 173 0.75 -16.72 6.19
CA GLY A 173 0.16 -15.70 5.32
C GLY A 173 0.58 -14.27 5.72
N PRO A 174 0.56 -13.29 4.79
CA PRO A 174 0.86 -11.90 5.13
C PRO A 174 -0.19 -11.32 6.09
N MET A 175 -1.42 -11.85 6.05
CA MET A 175 -2.44 -11.63 7.07
C MET A 175 -2.51 -12.88 7.95
N ARG A 176 -1.85 -12.83 9.12
CA ARG A 176 -1.87 -13.89 10.13
C ARG A 176 -2.44 -13.35 11.43
N VAL A 177 -3.12 -14.21 12.18
CA VAL A 177 -3.62 -13.87 13.51
C VAL A 177 -2.56 -14.27 14.54
N LEU A 178 -2.09 -13.31 15.32
CA LEU A 178 -1.33 -13.59 16.53
C LEU A 178 -2.34 -13.81 17.67
N PRO A 179 -2.32 -14.97 18.34
CA PRO A 179 -3.22 -15.21 19.46
C PRO A 179 -2.87 -14.29 20.63
N ILE A 180 -3.86 -13.98 21.47
CA ILE A 180 -3.58 -13.40 22.79
C ILE A 180 -2.71 -14.41 23.54
N GLU A 181 -1.58 -13.98 24.09
CA GLU A 181 -0.55 -14.89 24.62
C GLU A 181 -1.07 -15.81 25.75
N ARG A 182 -2.01 -15.33 26.57
CA ARG A 182 -2.71 -16.16 27.58
C ARG A 182 -3.42 -17.38 26.97
N ALA A 183 -3.82 -17.33 25.70
CA ALA A 183 -4.48 -18.45 25.02
C ALA A 183 -3.52 -19.60 24.67
N ILE A 184 -2.19 -19.36 24.70
CA ILE A 184 -1.17 -20.36 24.37
C ILE A 184 -0.27 -20.74 25.57
N ASP A 185 -0.45 -20.09 26.72
CA ASP A 185 0.36 -20.30 27.93
C ASP A 185 0.33 -21.75 28.45
N GLY A 186 -0.80 -22.44 28.29
CA GLY A 186 -0.99 -23.84 28.69
C GLY A 186 -0.51 -24.89 27.67
N ASN A 187 0.02 -24.48 26.52
CA ASN A 187 0.41 -25.42 25.47
C ASN A 187 1.74 -26.11 25.81
N SER A 188 1.82 -27.42 25.59
CA SER A 188 3.07 -28.19 25.75
C SER A 188 4.18 -27.77 24.78
N LYS A 189 3.83 -27.03 23.73
CA LYS A 189 4.76 -26.41 22.79
C LYS A 189 4.20 -25.04 22.37
N LYS A 190 5.05 -24.02 22.45
CA LYS A 190 4.82 -22.68 21.92
C LYS A 190 6.03 -22.24 21.09
N VAL A 191 5.83 -21.36 20.12
CA VAL A 191 6.92 -20.84 19.27
C VAL A 191 7.00 -19.33 19.43
N THR A 192 8.21 -18.82 19.62
CA THR A 192 8.45 -17.41 19.96
C THR A 192 7.87 -16.41 18.96
N TYR A 193 7.78 -16.76 17.67
CA TYR A 193 7.18 -15.88 16.67
C TYR A 193 5.64 -15.75 16.78
N GLU A 194 4.98 -16.58 17.60
CA GLU A 194 3.55 -16.53 17.95
C GLU A 194 3.28 -15.82 19.29
N GLU A 195 4.33 -15.51 20.06
CA GLU A 195 4.23 -14.79 21.32
C GLU A 195 4.12 -13.29 21.05
N VAL A 196 3.06 -12.65 21.56
CA VAL A 196 2.86 -11.21 21.36
C VAL A 196 3.93 -10.41 22.10
N SER A 197 4.31 -10.83 23.31
CA SER A 197 5.42 -10.26 24.09
C SER A 197 6.70 -10.14 23.27
N HIS A 198 7.08 -11.17 22.52
CA HIS A 198 8.27 -11.18 21.69
C HIS A 198 8.33 -10.02 20.68
N HIS A 199 7.20 -9.71 20.02
CA HIS A 199 7.14 -8.62 19.04
C HIS A 199 7.13 -7.24 19.72
N LEU A 200 6.47 -7.14 20.89
CA LEU A 200 6.38 -5.90 21.64
C LEU A 200 7.73 -5.53 22.28
N ASP A 201 8.43 -6.48 22.90
CA ASP A 201 9.69 -6.24 23.62
C ASP A 201 10.85 -5.85 22.67
N GLN A 202 10.73 -6.16 21.37
CA GLN A 202 11.69 -5.74 20.34
C GLN A 202 11.53 -4.28 19.90
N ALA A 203 10.42 -3.64 20.23
CA ALA A 203 10.11 -2.28 19.84
C ALA A 203 10.21 -1.32 21.04
N SER A 204 10.82 -0.15 20.81
CA SER A 204 10.86 0.95 21.79
C SER A 204 9.89 2.08 21.47
N VAL A 205 9.36 2.09 20.24
CA VAL A 205 8.40 3.06 19.73
C VAL A 205 7.27 2.29 19.08
N PHE A 206 6.05 2.61 19.46
CA PHE A 206 4.84 2.03 18.89
C PHE A 206 4.05 3.12 18.18
N SER A 207 3.58 2.83 16.97
CA SER A 207 2.60 3.68 16.31
C SER A 207 1.23 3.00 16.37
N VAL A 208 0.17 3.81 16.54
CA VAL A 208 -1.20 3.32 16.57
C VAL A 208 -1.99 4.10 15.54
N SER A 209 -2.70 3.36 14.69
CA SER A 209 -3.47 3.88 13.57
C SER A 209 -4.90 3.32 13.58
N ASP A 210 -5.79 3.94 12.83
CA ASP A 210 -7.11 3.35 12.62
C ASP A 210 -6.97 2.05 11.84
N CYS A 211 -7.86 1.10 12.10
CA CYS A 211 -7.82 -0.18 11.40
C CYS A 211 -8.09 0.00 9.90
N SER A 212 -7.05 -0.12 9.10
CA SER A 212 -7.06 -0.08 7.62
C SER A 212 -8.24 -0.86 7.01
N CYS A 213 -8.45 -2.09 7.47
CA CYS A 213 -9.54 -2.96 7.03
C CYS A 213 -10.93 -2.40 7.36
N ARG A 214 -11.12 -1.84 8.56
CA ARG A 214 -12.41 -1.26 8.99
C ARG A 214 -12.66 0.08 8.30
N THR A 215 -11.63 0.90 8.14
CA THR A 215 -11.66 2.13 7.34
C THR A 215 -12.14 1.85 5.92
N SER A 216 -11.65 0.78 5.30
CA SER A 216 -12.09 0.38 3.95
C SER A 216 -13.55 -0.04 3.91
N ARG A 217 -14.02 -0.81 4.90
CA ARG A 217 -15.43 -1.21 5.01
C ARG A 217 -16.33 0.00 5.17
N GLU A 218 -15.97 0.91 6.06
CA GLU A 218 -16.75 2.13 6.30
C GLU A 218 -16.81 3.01 5.05
N ALA A 219 -15.68 3.16 4.32
CA ALA A 219 -15.64 3.88 3.05
C ALA A 219 -16.57 3.26 1.99
N MET A 220 -16.77 1.94 2.03
CA MET A 220 -17.73 1.23 1.17
C MET A 220 -19.19 1.31 1.67
N GLY A 221 -19.46 2.01 2.78
CA GLY A 221 -20.77 2.07 3.42
C GLY A 221 -21.13 0.81 4.21
N GLU A 222 -20.13 -0.01 4.56
CA GLU A 222 -20.28 -1.23 5.35
C GLU A 222 -19.72 -1.02 6.76
N GLY A 223 -20.40 -1.57 7.77
CA GLY A 223 -19.94 -1.49 9.16
C GLY A 223 -19.95 -2.88 9.80
N CYS A 224 -18.92 -3.20 10.60
CA CYS A 224 -18.88 -4.45 11.38
C CYS A 224 -19.22 -4.23 12.85
N GLY A 225 -19.77 -3.06 13.21
CA GLY A 225 -20.28 -2.78 14.56
C GLY A 225 -19.21 -2.63 15.66
N HIS A 226 -17.92 -2.59 15.31
CA HIS A 226 -16.90 -2.16 16.28
C HIS A 226 -16.08 -0.98 15.75
N LEU A 227 -15.53 -0.23 16.70
CA LEU A 227 -14.67 0.92 16.49
C LEU A 227 -13.48 0.56 15.59
N LYS A 228 -13.09 1.51 14.76
CA LYS A 228 -11.88 1.41 13.93
C LYS A 228 -10.72 2.19 14.54
N GLU A 229 -11.03 3.14 15.41
CA GLU A 229 -10.12 4.11 15.96
C GLU A 229 -9.03 3.45 16.79
N GLU A 230 -7.78 3.86 16.56
CA GLU A 230 -6.62 3.52 17.40
C GLU A 230 -6.43 2.01 17.65
N MET A 231 -6.56 1.21 16.60
CA MET A 231 -6.62 -0.26 16.69
C MET A 231 -5.39 -0.96 16.09
N CYS A 232 -4.88 -0.49 14.95
CA CYS A 232 -3.75 -1.14 14.27
C CYS A 232 -2.43 -0.60 14.84
N ILE A 233 -1.66 -1.48 15.49
CA ILE A 233 -0.29 -1.21 15.95
C ILE A 233 0.66 -1.42 14.77
N GLN A 234 1.54 -0.47 14.50
CA GLN A 234 2.56 -0.52 13.43
C GLN A 234 3.96 -0.23 13.96
#